data_AF-A0A7S1RP19-F1
#
_entry.id   AF-A0A7S1RP19-F1
#
_cell.length_a   1.000
_cell.length_b   1.000
_cell.length_c   1.000
_cell.angle_alpha   90.00
_cell.angle_beta   90.00
_cell.angle_gamma   90.00
#
_symmetry.space_group_name_H-M   'P 1'
#
loop_
_entity.id
_entity.type
_entity.pdbx_description
1 polymer ?
#
loop_
_entity_poly.entity_id
_entity_poly.type
_entity_poly.pdbx_seq_one_letter_code
_entity_poly.pdbx_strand_id
1 'polypeptide(L)'
;MPLARLALLGLLAASPAVALRRHAFPGIDSDNASAELVIENPVPVEPGCQCLEYAQVYANHSARCGSVFERHGEMCKLFYQKMEDNLCWNIPGDAEQGQWCYVSLDCQALNGGAHLRKASVAWKRCSPRQDRMSRLHTVKSLTVWAKKRDIDLGMAFSMAYQALEGITWEQLAPYFPDGTAMVDDLRAVPDQWKSKIEGIVHSGPNTIIRSSTGRAPEAIIDKHDLYVTAENTEWTRGKRKNEVAAHPFQMTEVTLVKTGA
;
A
#
# COMPACT_ATOMS: atom_id res chain seq x y z
N MET A 1 -38.12 36.36 -39.40
CA MET A 1 -38.11 35.37 -38.31
C MET A 1 -36.65 35.02 -37.99
N PRO A 2 -36.01 35.63 -36.98
CA PRO A 2 -34.66 35.27 -36.61
C PRO A 2 -34.64 34.18 -35.53
N LEU A 3 -33.70 33.26 -35.70
CA LEU A 3 -33.36 32.14 -34.83
C LEU A 3 -32.75 32.63 -33.50
N ALA A 4 -33.30 32.17 -32.37
CA ALA A 4 -32.65 32.28 -31.07
C ALA A 4 -31.85 31.00 -30.78
N ARG A 5 -30.52 31.09 -30.79
CA ARG A 5 -29.62 30.06 -30.28
C ARG A 5 -29.52 30.20 -28.76
N LEU A 6 -30.09 29.26 -28.00
CA LEU A 6 -29.79 29.10 -26.58
C LEU A 6 -28.40 28.47 -26.43
N ALA A 7 -27.47 29.20 -25.83
CA ALA A 7 -26.21 28.65 -25.33
C ALA A 7 -26.44 28.07 -23.93
N LEU A 8 -26.38 26.75 -23.79
CA LEU A 8 -26.25 26.10 -22.49
C LEU A 8 -24.81 26.27 -22.00
N LEU A 9 -24.60 27.20 -21.08
CA LEU A 9 -23.41 27.28 -20.23
C LEU A 9 -23.52 26.20 -19.15
N GLY A 10 -22.85 25.07 -19.36
CA GLY A 10 -22.66 24.05 -18.34
C GLY A 10 -21.70 24.57 -17.27
N LEU A 11 -22.22 24.88 -16.09
CA LEU A 11 -21.41 25.08 -14.88
C LEU A 11 -20.85 23.71 -14.44
N LEU A 12 -19.56 23.49 -14.67
CA LEU A 12 -18.80 22.49 -13.94
C LEU A 12 -18.60 23.01 -12.51
N ALA A 13 -19.41 22.53 -11.57
CA ALA A 13 -19.20 22.76 -10.15
C ALA A 13 -17.93 22.01 -9.72
N ALA A 14 -16.89 22.75 -9.36
CA ALA A 14 -15.75 22.18 -8.66
C ALA A 14 -16.23 21.58 -7.33
N SER A 15 -15.96 20.29 -7.10
CA SER A 15 -16.26 19.65 -5.82
C SER A 15 -15.51 20.37 -4.71
N PRO A 16 -16.15 20.71 -3.58
CA PRO A 16 -15.47 21.35 -2.48
C PRO A 16 -14.40 20.41 -1.94
N ALA A 17 -13.16 20.89 -1.85
CA ALA A 17 -12.09 20.21 -1.14
C ALA A 17 -12.57 20.00 0.31
N VAL A 18 -12.84 18.74 0.68
CA VAL A 18 -13.25 18.36 2.04
C VAL A 18 -12.09 18.72 2.96
N ALA A 19 -12.31 19.71 3.83
CA ALA A 19 -11.37 20.10 4.86
C ALA A 19 -11.37 19.02 5.96
N LEU A 20 -10.62 17.94 5.73
CA LEU A 20 -10.38 16.91 6.73
C LEU A 20 -9.70 17.57 7.95
N ARG A 21 -10.36 17.52 9.12
CA ARG A 21 -9.72 17.91 10.38
C ARG A 21 -8.51 16.99 10.59
N ARG A 22 -7.31 17.58 10.55
CA ARG A 22 -6.05 16.93 10.84
C ARG A 22 -6.02 16.49 12.30
N HIS A 23 -6.45 15.26 12.58
CA HIS A 23 -6.00 14.58 13.78
C HIS A 23 -4.65 13.95 13.45
N ALA A 24 -3.57 14.70 13.74
CA ALA A 24 -2.25 14.09 13.84
C ALA A 24 -2.37 12.94 14.84
N PHE A 25 -1.92 11.74 14.47
CA PHE A 25 -1.92 10.58 15.38
C PHE A 25 -1.26 11.00 16.70
N PRO A 26 -2.01 11.11 17.81
CA PRO A 26 -1.41 11.40 19.09
C PRO A 26 -0.61 10.16 19.49
N GLY A 27 0.72 10.28 19.51
CA GLY A 27 1.62 9.29 20.10
C GLY A 27 1.64 7.94 19.40
N ILE A 28 2.23 7.84 18.21
CA ILE A 28 2.93 6.59 17.86
C ILE A 28 4.25 6.62 18.61
N ASP A 29 4.22 6.23 19.89
CA ASP A 29 5.46 6.02 20.65
C ASP A 29 6.26 4.92 19.94
N SER A 30 7.49 5.27 19.54
CA SER A 30 8.39 4.47 18.72
C SER A 30 8.75 3.12 19.34
N ASP A 31 8.45 2.91 20.63
CA ASP A 31 9.05 1.86 21.43
C ASP A 31 8.23 0.57 21.49
N ASN A 32 6.99 0.55 20.97
CA ASN A 32 6.12 -0.64 21.05
C ASN A 32 5.46 -1.06 19.73
N ALA A 33 5.86 -0.46 18.60
CA ALA A 33 5.28 -0.78 17.28
C ALA A 33 5.85 -2.05 16.63
N SER A 34 6.80 -2.72 17.29
CA SER A 34 7.38 -4.00 16.88
C SER A 34 6.58 -5.17 17.42
N ALA A 35 5.24 -5.12 17.37
CA ALA A 35 4.45 -6.34 17.45
C ALA A 35 4.73 -7.13 16.16
N GLU A 36 5.88 -7.81 16.12
CA GLU A 36 6.13 -8.83 15.11
C GLU A 36 4.98 -9.82 15.20
N LEU A 37 4.30 -10.01 14.08
CA LEU A 37 3.22 -10.96 13.99
C LEU A 37 3.78 -12.34 14.35
N VAL A 38 3.43 -12.84 15.53
CA VAL A 38 3.93 -14.13 16.02
C VAL A 38 3.31 -15.22 15.13
N ILE A 39 4.14 -15.87 14.32
CA ILE A 39 3.71 -17.03 13.54
C ILE A 39 3.46 -18.17 14.53
N GLU A 40 2.20 -18.52 14.75
CA GLU A 40 1.86 -19.71 15.53
C GLU A 40 2.36 -20.96 14.79
N ASN A 41 3.27 -21.70 15.41
CA ASN A 41 3.92 -22.91 14.86
C ASN A 41 4.74 -22.65 13.58
N PRO A 42 5.88 -21.92 13.69
CA PRO A 42 6.73 -21.64 12.55
C PRO A 42 7.29 -22.93 11.97
N VAL A 43 7.23 -23.07 10.64
CA VAL A 43 7.92 -24.16 9.95
C VAL A 43 9.37 -23.73 9.79
N PRO A 44 10.36 -24.58 10.13
CA PRO A 44 11.76 -24.27 9.86
C PRO A 44 11.95 -23.90 8.40
N VAL A 45 12.61 -22.76 8.16
CA VAL A 45 12.97 -22.31 6.82
C VAL A 45 14.21 -23.07 6.39
N GLU A 46 14.19 -23.66 5.18
CA GLU A 46 15.37 -24.34 4.63
C GLU A 46 16.56 -23.37 4.50
N PRO A 47 17.81 -23.85 4.66
CA PRO A 47 19.00 -23.02 4.46
C PRO A 47 18.97 -22.32 3.10
N GLY A 48 19.27 -21.01 3.11
CA GLY A 48 19.26 -20.18 1.90
C GLY A 48 17.87 -19.73 1.42
N CYS A 49 16.77 -20.27 1.97
CA CYS A 49 15.40 -19.91 1.61
C CYS A 49 14.80 -18.77 2.44
N GLN A 50 15.56 -18.21 3.39
CA GLN A 50 15.17 -16.96 4.05
C GLN A 50 15.16 -15.84 3.02
N CYS A 51 14.11 -15.00 3.04
CA CYS A 51 14.07 -13.83 2.20
C CYS A 51 15.30 -12.94 2.44
N LEU A 52 15.89 -12.46 1.35
CA LEU A 52 17.01 -11.52 1.35
C LEU A 52 16.52 -10.09 1.38
N GLU A 53 17.35 -9.19 1.90
CA GLU A 53 17.10 -7.75 1.83
C GLU A 53 17.20 -7.26 0.39
N TYR A 54 16.20 -6.53 -0.09
CA TYR A 54 16.11 -6.15 -1.49
C TYR A 54 17.27 -5.22 -1.91
N ALA A 55 17.60 -4.23 -1.07
CA ALA A 55 18.74 -3.33 -1.32
C ALA A 55 20.04 -4.12 -1.55
N GLN A 56 20.31 -5.15 -0.75
CA GLN A 56 21.49 -6.01 -0.90
C GLN A 56 21.45 -6.82 -2.20
N VAL A 57 20.27 -7.34 -2.58
CA VAL A 57 20.08 -8.09 -3.82
C VAL A 57 20.43 -7.24 -5.05
N TYR A 58 19.98 -5.99 -5.11
CA TYR A 58 20.33 -5.10 -6.22
C TYR A 58 21.79 -4.65 -6.19
N ALA A 59 22.37 -4.45 -5.00
CA ALA A 59 23.77 -4.03 -4.88
C ALA A 59 24.74 -5.15 -5.27
N ASN A 60 24.48 -6.38 -4.81
CA ASN A 60 25.50 -7.43 -4.77
C ASN A 60 25.19 -8.64 -5.66
N HIS A 61 23.93 -8.83 -6.07
CA HIS A 61 23.51 -10.07 -6.74
C HIS A 61 23.14 -9.91 -8.21
N SER A 62 23.49 -8.78 -8.83
CA SER A 62 23.21 -8.48 -10.25
C SER A 62 21.73 -8.52 -10.65
N ALA A 63 20.81 -8.55 -9.68
CA ALA A 63 19.39 -8.39 -9.95
C ALA A 63 19.13 -7.00 -10.54
N ARG A 64 18.20 -6.93 -11.49
CA ARG A 64 17.80 -5.67 -12.15
C ARG A 64 16.31 -5.45 -11.99
N CYS A 65 15.87 -4.21 -11.96
CA CYS A 65 14.45 -3.89 -12.03
C CYS A 65 13.81 -4.61 -13.22
N GLY A 66 12.68 -5.29 -13.01
CA GLY A 66 12.01 -6.09 -14.04
C GLY A 66 12.61 -7.48 -14.25
N SER A 67 13.48 -7.96 -13.36
CA SER A 67 13.96 -9.35 -13.42
C SER A 67 12.90 -10.36 -13.00
N VAL A 68 11.98 -9.95 -12.11
CA VAL A 68 10.88 -10.79 -11.62
C VAL A 68 9.56 -10.07 -11.85
N PHE A 69 9.00 -9.46 -10.81
CA PHE A 69 7.69 -8.80 -10.83
C PHE A 69 7.78 -7.29 -10.64
N GLU A 70 8.99 -6.75 -10.46
CA GLU A 70 9.15 -5.32 -10.24
C GLU A 70 8.84 -4.56 -11.53
N ARG A 71 8.01 -3.52 -11.43
CA ARG A 71 7.83 -2.61 -12.55
C ARG A 71 9.11 -1.78 -12.73
N HIS A 72 9.48 -1.54 -13.99
CA HIS A 72 10.54 -0.60 -14.31
C HIS A 72 10.18 0.82 -13.82
N GLY A 73 11.19 1.68 -13.68
CA GLY A 73 10.99 3.11 -13.40
C GLY A 73 11.06 3.48 -11.91
N GLU A 74 10.23 4.44 -11.51
CA GLU A 74 10.28 5.06 -10.17
C GLU A 74 9.97 4.05 -9.06
N MET A 75 9.04 3.11 -9.26
CA MET A 75 8.71 2.08 -8.27
C MET A 75 9.95 1.28 -7.86
N CYS A 76 10.69 0.70 -8.81
CA CYS A 76 11.88 -0.07 -8.45
C CYS A 76 12.95 0.77 -7.75
N LYS A 77 13.23 1.99 -8.27
CA LYS A 77 14.28 2.86 -7.72
C LYS A 77 13.96 3.42 -6.33
N LEU A 78 12.70 3.80 -6.11
CA LEU A 78 12.28 4.48 -4.88
C LEU A 78 11.78 3.50 -3.81
N PHE A 79 11.37 2.29 -4.20
CA PHE A 79 10.87 1.27 -3.30
C PHE A 79 11.88 0.12 -3.15
N TYR A 80 11.99 -0.76 -4.15
CA TYR A 80 12.73 -2.01 -4.03
C TYR A 80 14.25 -1.82 -3.81
N GLN A 81 14.88 -0.88 -4.52
CA GLN A 81 16.33 -0.65 -4.39
C GLN A 81 16.73 0.02 -3.08
N LYS A 82 15.81 0.72 -2.41
CA LYS A 82 16.06 1.39 -1.12
C LYS A 82 15.72 0.52 0.08
N MET A 83 15.06 -0.61 -0.15
CA MET A 83 14.45 -1.39 0.93
C MET A 83 15.46 -2.35 1.57
N GLU A 84 15.96 -1.94 2.72
CA GLU A 84 16.74 -2.75 3.67
C GLU A 84 15.78 -3.53 4.59
N ASP A 85 15.01 -4.43 3.98
CA ASP A 85 14.18 -5.41 4.69
C ASP A 85 13.93 -6.63 3.79
N ASN A 86 13.56 -7.74 4.40
CA ASN A 86 13.26 -9.00 3.76
C ASN A 86 11.77 -9.37 3.78
N LEU A 87 10.89 -8.37 3.91
CA LEU A 87 9.45 -8.57 3.79
C LEU A 87 9.07 -9.12 2.41
N CYS A 88 8.08 -9.99 2.40
CA CYS A 88 7.40 -10.42 1.19
C CYS A 88 6.39 -9.37 0.74
N TRP A 89 6.39 -9.03 -0.55
CA TRP A 89 5.49 -8.03 -1.13
C TRP A 89 4.54 -8.65 -2.13
N ASN A 90 3.36 -8.06 -2.31
CA ASN A 90 2.39 -8.56 -3.29
C ASN A 90 3.01 -8.55 -4.69
N ILE A 91 2.66 -9.55 -5.49
CA ILE A 91 2.97 -9.56 -6.91
C ILE A 91 2.18 -8.40 -7.56
N PRO A 92 2.84 -7.41 -8.18
CA PRO A 92 2.15 -6.25 -8.72
C PRO A 92 1.14 -6.62 -9.80
N GLY A 93 -0.08 -6.09 -9.67
CA GLY A 93 -1.18 -6.35 -10.58
C GLY A 93 -2.06 -7.55 -10.20
N ASP A 94 -1.64 -8.37 -9.24
CA ASP A 94 -2.44 -9.49 -8.74
C ASP A 94 -2.01 -9.89 -7.32
N ALA A 95 -2.69 -9.35 -6.31
CA ALA A 95 -2.42 -9.69 -4.91
C ALA A 95 -2.86 -11.13 -4.55
N GLU A 96 -3.75 -11.73 -5.35
CA GLU A 96 -4.23 -13.10 -5.16
C GLU A 96 -3.15 -14.13 -5.54
N GLN A 97 -2.23 -13.77 -6.44
CA GLN A 97 -1.03 -14.57 -6.72
C GLN A 97 -0.06 -14.70 -5.54
N GLY A 98 -0.31 -13.97 -4.45
CA GLY A 98 0.45 -14.06 -3.21
C GLY A 98 1.54 -13.01 -3.10
N GLN A 99 2.47 -13.26 -2.19
CA GLN A 99 3.65 -12.42 -2.00
C GLN A 99 4.91 -13.15 -2.43
N TRP A 100 5.94 -12.40 -2.77
CA TRP A 100 7.20 -12.95 -3.22
C TRP A 100 8.37 -12.23 -2.55
N CYS A 101 9.54 -12.87 -2.58
CA CYS A 101 10.80 -12.29 -2.17
C CYS A 101 11.98 -12.92 -2.92
N TYR A 102 13.14 -12.27 -2.83
CA TYR A 102 14.41 -12.84 -3.25
C TYR A 102 14.98 -13.78 -2.19
N VAL A 103 15.69 -14.81 -2.63
CA VAL A 103 16.36 -15.82 -1.78
C VAL A 103 17.73 -16.16 -2.35
N SER A 104 18.55 -16.87 -1.58
CA SER A 104 19.84 -17.39 -2.07
C SER A 104 19.62 -18.29 -3.29
N LEU A 105 20.61 -18.35 -4.18
CA LEU A 105 20.62 -19.27 -5.32
C LEU A 105 20.55 -20.75 -4.86
N ASP A 106 21.04 -21.03 -3.63
CA ASP A 106 21.06 -22.37 -3.05
C ASP A 106 19.69 -22.85 -2.56
N CYS A 107 18.71 -21.94 -2.42
CA CYS A 107 17.36 -22.30 -2.01
C CYS A 107 16.70 -23.25 -3.01
N GLN A 108 16.22 -24.40 -2.54
CA GLN A 108 15.49 -25.38 -3.35
C GLN A 108 13.98 -25.24 -3.21
N ALA A 109 13.47 -24.82 -2.04
CA ALA A 109 12.06 -24.57 -1.78
C ALA A 109 11.57 -23.21 -2.33
N LEU A 110 11.48 -23.10 -3.67
CA LEU A 110 11.05 -21.86 -4.33
C LEU A 110 9.52 -21.63 -4.35
N ASN A 111 8.71 -22.61 -3.96
CA ASN A 111 7.24 -22.49 -3.89
C ASN A 111 6.60 -21.94 -5.17
N GLY A 112 7.06 -22.41 -6.33
CA GLY A 112 6.59 -21.90 -7.64
C GLY A 112 7.27 -20.61 -8.11
N GLY A 113 8.39 -20.25 -7.48
CA GLY A 113 9.38 -19.29 -7.97
C GLY A 113 10.45 -19.91 -8.86
N ALA A 114 11.50 -19.15 -9.17
CA ALA A 114 12.53 -19.58 -10.11
C ALA A 114 13.91 -18.94 -9.86
N HIS A 115 14.97 -19.62 -10.32
CA HIS A 115 16.32 -19.06 -10.42
C HIS A 115 16.41 -18.01 -11.54
N LEU A 116 17.15 -16.94 -11.29
CA LEU A 116 17.38 -15.89 -12.28
C LEU A 116 18.63 -16.20 -13.12
N ARG A 117 18.50 -16.22 -14.45
CA ARG A 117 19.60 -16.59 -15.37
C ARG A 117 20.83 -15.67 -15.32
N LYS A 118 20.68 -14.43 -14.85
CA LYS A 118 21.73 -13.39 -14.89
C LYS A 118 22.01 -12.77 -13.52
N ALA A 119 21.51 -13.38 -12.45
CA ALA A 119 21.66 -12.89 -11.10
C ALA A 119 22.04 -14.05 -10.18
N SER A 120 22.82 -13.78 -9.13
CA SER A 120 23.25 -14.79 -8.15
C SER A 120 22.22 -14.99 -7.02
N VAL A 121 20.94 -14.99 -7.39
CA VAL A 121 19.78 -15.14 -6.50
C VAL A 121 18.66 -15.88 -7.24
N ALA A 122 17.73 -16.43 -6.46
CA ALA A 122 16.43 -16.89 -6.94
C ALA A 122 15.31 -16.03 -6.34
N TRP A 123 14.10 -16.19 -6.82
CA TRP A 123 12.91 -15.68 -6.15
C TRP A 123 11.98 -16.83 -5.79
N LYS A 124 11.23 -16.66 -4.72
CA LYS A 124 10.22 -17.63 -4.28
C LYS A 124 8.88 -16.96 -4.03
N ARG A 125 7.81 -17.76 -4.00
CA ARG A 125 6.55 -17.33 -3.38
C ARG A 125 6.63 -17.54 -1.88
N CYS A 126 6.14 -16.57 -1.15
CA CYS A 126 6.21 -16.55 0.30
C CYS A 126 5.06 -17.32 0.93
N SER A 127 5.35 -17.89 2.10
CA SER A 127 4.39 -18.59 2.93
C SER A 127 4.25 -17.89 4.27
N PRO A 128 3.03 -17.60 4.75
CA PRO A 128 2.83 -16.96 6.06
C PRO A 128 3.33 -17.79 7.25
N ARG A 129 3.63 -19.09 7.05
CA ARG A 129 4.19 -19.96 8.09
C ARG A 129 5.71 -19.93 8.19
N GLN A 130 6.37 -19.29 7.23
CA GLN A 130 7.83 -19.30 7.07
C GLN A 130 8.40 -17.88 6.88
N ASP A 131 7.63 -17.00 6.27
CA ASP A 131 8.09 -15.70 5.79
C ASP A 131 7.36 -14.54 6.44
N ARG A 132 8.02 -13.38 6.46
CA ARG A 132 7.45 -12.13 6.98
C ARG A 132 6.61 -11.48 5.88
N MET A 133 5.30 -11.46 6.08
CA MET A 133 4.33 -11.06 5.06
C MET A 133 3.94 -9.59 5.22
N SER A 134 4.23 -8.73 4.24
CA SER A 134 3.86 -7.30 4.35
C SER A 134 2.35 -7.08 4.47
N ARG A 135 1.53 -7.97 3.87
CA ARG A 135 0.07 -7.89 3.92
C ARG A 135 -0.54 -8.13 5.31
N LEU A 136 0.24 -8.70 6.24
CA LEU A 136 -0.21 -8.97 7.61
C LEU A 136 0.10 -7.81 8.56
N HIS A 137 0.85 -6.81 8.10
CA HIS A 137 1.05 -5.60 8.88
C HIS A 137 -0.24 -4.77 8.93
N THR A 138 -0.54 -4.23 10.12
CA THR A 138 -1.56 -3.17 10.26
C THR A 138 -1.07 -1.88 9.61
N VAL A 139 -1.99 -0.98 9.28
CA VAL A 139 -1.67 0.36 8.77
C VAL A 139 -0.67 1.07 9.68
N LYS A 140 -0.91 1.04 11.00
CA LYS A 140 -0.01 1.65 11.99
C LYS A 140 1.41 1.06 11.94
N SER A 141 1.53 -0.28 11.96
CA SER A 141 2.85 -0.93 11.94
C SER A 141 3.60 -0.70 10.61
N LEU A 142 2.89 -0.71 9.48
CA LEU A 142 3.48 -0.47 8.16
C LEU A 142 3.85 1.01 7.97
N THR A 143 3.12 1.94 8.60
CA THR A 143 3.51 3.36 8.67
C THR A 143 4.82 3.55 9.43
N VAL A 144 4.99 2.90 10.58
CA VAL A 144 6.25 2.92 11.33
C VAL A 144 7.39 2.32 10.50
N TRP A 145 7.11 1.19 9.85
CA TRP A 145 8.07 0.52 8.96
C TRP A 145 8.53 1.45 7.82
N ALA A 146 7.58 2.12 7.16
CA ALA A 146 7.85 3.03 6.04
C ALA A 146 8.62 4.27 6.50
N LYS A 147 8.27 4.83 7.66
CA LYS A 147 8.97 5.97 8.29
C LYS A 147 10.43 5.66 8.53
N LYS A 148 10.71 4.50 9.13
CA LYS A 148 12.08 4.07 9.46
C LYS A 148 12.97 3.94 8.21
N ARG A 149 12.39 3.65 7.06
CA ARG A 149 13.10 3.39 5.80
C ARG A 149 12.96 4.49 4.76
N ASP A 150 12.31 5.60 5.12
CA ASP A 150 12.01 6.71 4.23
C ASP A 150 11.35 6.26 2.90
N ILE A 151 10.35 5.39 3.03
CA ILE A 151 9.55 4.86 1.92
C ILE A 151 8.21 5.59 1.84
N ASP A 152 7.74 5.90 0.63
CA ASP A 152 6.43 6.52 0.42
C ASP A 152 5.29 5.62 0.94
N LEU A 153 4.36 6.19 1.71
CA LEU A 153 3.28 5.44 2.36
C LEU A 153 2.27 4.87 1.35
N GLY A 154 1.86 5.67 0.37
CA GLY A 154 0.93 5.23 -0.67
C GLY A 154 1.50 4.02 -1.42
N MET A 155 2.78 4.09 -1.79
CA MET A 155 3.52 2.97 -2.38
C MET A 155 3.58 1.76 -1.44
N ALA A 156 3.94 1.94 -0.16
CA ALA A 156 4.02 0.83 0.79
C ALA A 156 2.68 0.10 0.93
N PHE A 157 1.57 0.83 1.07
CA PHE A 157 0.23 0.25 1.16
C PHE A 157 -0.19 -0.43 -0.15
N SER A 158 0.03 0.23 -1.30
CA SER A 158 -0.27 -0.35 -2.62
C SER A 158 0.50 -1.64 -2.93
N MET A 159 1.67 -1.83 -2.31
CA MET A 159 2.50 -3.03 -2.46
C MET A 159 2.21 -4.10 -1.39
N ALA A 160 1.65 -3.72 -0.24
CA ALA A 160 1.31 -4.64 0.84
C ALA A 160 -0.12 -5.17 0.77
N TYR A 161 -1.08 -4.34 0.38
CA TYR A 161 -2.50 -4.65 0.48
C TYR A 161 -3.13 -5.03 -0.85
N GLN A 162 -4.20 -5.81 -0.80
CA GLN A 162 -4.99 -6.14 -1.98
C GLN A 162 -5.81 -4.92 -2.37
N ALA A 163 -5.90 -4.65 -3.68
CA ALA A 163 -6.78 -3.60 -4.17
C ALA A 163 -8.22 -4.10 -4.25
N LEU A 164 -9.17 -3.30 -3.79
CA LEU A 164 -10.59 -3.56 -4.03
C LEU A 164 -10.94 -3.19 -5.47
N GLU A 165 -11.19 -4.20 -6.30
CA GLU A 165 -11.49 -4.01 -7.71
C GLU A 165 -12.94 -3.53 -7.97
N GLY A 166 -13.09 -2.67 -8.97
CA GLY A 166 -14.38 -2.17 -9.43
C GLY A 166 -14.94 -0.96 -8.67
N ILE A 167 -14.12 -0.32 -7.82
CA ILE A 167 -14.46 0.92 -7.12
C ILE A 167 -13.19 1.77 -6.91
N THR A 168 -13.29 3.08 -7.11
CA THR A 168 -12.21 4.02 -6.77
C THR A 168 -12.53 4.79 -5.50
N TRP A 169 -11.51 5.39 -4.88
CA TRP A 169 -11.71 6.20 -3.68
C TRP A 169 -12.62 7.40 -3.97
N GLU A 170 -12.51 8.04 -5.12
CA GLU A 170 -13.36 9.18 -5.50
C GLU A 170 -14.84 8.80 -5.57
N GLN A 171 -15.14 7.55 -5.93
CA GLN A 171 -16.51 7.04 -5.96
C GLN A 171 -17.05 6.74 -4.56
N LEU A 172 -16.18 6.32 -3.63
CA LEU A 172 -16.57 5.89 -2.28
C LEU A 172 -16.55 7.04 -1.26
N ALA A 173 -15.62 8.00 -1.40
CA ALA A 173 -15.42 9.09 -0.47
C ALA A 173 -16.68 9.88 -0.09
N PRO A 174 -17.63 10.16 -1.02
CA PRO A 174 -18.86 10.89 -0.68
C PRO A 174 -19.76 10.21 0.38
N TYR A 175 -19.59 8.91 0.61
CA TYR A 175 -20.35 8.15 1.60
C TYR A 175 -19.73 8.19 3.00
N PHE A 176 -18.56 8.83 3.14
CA PHE A 176 -17.88 9.04 4.41
C PHE A 176 -17.70 10.54 4.72
N PRO A 177 -18.78 11.36 4.67
CA PRO A 177 -18.66 12.78 4.96
C PRO A 177 -18.27 12.99 6.42
N ASP A 178 -17.28 13.86 6.64
CA ASP A 178 -16.94 14.43 7.95
C ASP A 178 -16.41 13.44 9.01
N GLY A 179 -16.00 12.22 8.62
CA GLY A 179 -15.47 11.23 9.57
C GLY A 179 -16.47 10.81 10.66
N THR A 180 -17.77 11.04 10.46
CA THR A 180 -18.82 10.71 11.43
C THR A 180 -19.45 9.34 11.20
N ALA A 181 -19.65 8.95 9.94
CA ALA A 181 -20.10 7.60 9.56
C ALA A 181 -19.06 6.55 9.97
N MET A 182 -19.52 5.42 10.52
CA MET A 182 -18.66 4.29 10.85
C MET A 182 -18.39 3.45 9.59
N VAL A 183 -17.26 2.73 9.54
CA VAL A 183 -16.93 1.85 8.40
C VAL A 183 -17.92 0.68 8.30
N ASP A 184 -18.52 0.27 9.41
CA ASP A 184 -19.61 -0.70 9.48
C ASP A 184 -21.00 -0.09 9.24
N ASP A 185 -21.13 1.26 9.23
CA ASP A 185 -22.36 1.96 8.87
C ASP A 185 -22.44 2.22 7.36
N LEU A 186 -22.61 1.13 6.62
CA LEU A 186 -22.68 1.13 5.16
C LEU A 186 -24.09 1.41 4.63
N ARG A 187 -24.97 2.04 5.42
CA ARG A 187 -26.36 2.33 5.02
C ARG A 187 -26.43 3.27 3.81
N ALA A 188 -25.50 4.21 3.71
CA ALA A 188 -25.43 5.15 2.60
C ALA A 188 -24.69 4.59 1.38
N VAL A 189 -23.88 3.53 1.55
CA VAL A 189 -23.07 2.94 0.48
C VAL A 189 -23.97 2.12 -0.45
N PRO A 190 -23.83 2.25 -1.79
CA PRO A 190 -24.60 1.45 -2.74
C PRO A 190 -24.46 -0.06 -2.51
N ASP A 191 -25.57 -0.79 -2.63
CA ASP A 191 -25.64 -2.24 -2.38
C ASP A 191 -24.60 -3.05 -3.17
N GLN A 192 -24.26 -2.61 -4.38
CA GLN A 192 -23.24 -3.24 -5.23
C GLN A 192 -21.83 -3.28 -4.60
N TRP A 193 -21.54 -2.40 -3.65
CA TRP A 193 -20.25 -2.33 -2.95
C TRP A 193 -20.34 -2.74 -1.49
N LYS A 194 -21.53 -2.59 -0.90
CA LYS A 194 -21.78 -2.87 0.52
C LYS A 194 -21.33 -4.26 0.92
N SER A 195 -21.78 -5.30 0.23
CA SER A 195 -21.40 -6.70 0.53
C SER A 195 -19.89 -6.95 0.46
N LYS A 196 -19.19 -6.32 -0.49
CA LYS A 196 -17.73 -6.42 -0.60
C LYS A 196 -17.02 -5.74 0.58
N ILE A 197 -17.47 -4.54 0.95
CA ILE A 197 -16.88 -3.77 2.05
C ILE A 197 -17.17 -4.46 3.39
N GLU A 198 -18.38 -4.96 3.62
CA GLU A 198 -18.73 -5.76 4.81
C GLU A 198 -17.82 -6.99 4.94
N GLY A 199 -17.60 -7.71 3.84
CA GLY A 199 -16.69 -8.86 3.82
C GLY A 199 -15.26 -8.50 4.23
N ILE A 200 -14.76 -7.35 3.76
CA ILE A 200 -13.43 -6.83 4.12
C ILE A 200 -13.37 -6.47 5.61
N VAL A 201 -14.34 -5.69 6.11
CA VAL A 201 -14.37 -5.21 7.49
C VAL A 201 -14.39 -6.35 8.51
N HIS A 202 -15.17 -7.40 8.25
CA HIS A 202 -15.37 -8.48 9.21
C HIS A 202 -14.32 -9.59 9.16
N SER A 203 -13.78 -9.88 7.99
CA SER A 203 -13.01 -11.11 7.78
C SER A 203 -11.87 -10.98 6.77
N GLY A 204 -11.80 -9.84 6.08
CA GLY A 204 -10.88 -9.68 4.98
C GLY A 204 -9.47 -9.27 5.41
N PRO A 205 -8.49 -9.45 4.52
CA PRO A 205 -7.19 -8.83 4.69
C PRO A 205 -7.31 -7.30 4.59
N ASN A 206 -6.28 -6.61 5.09
CA ASN A 206 -6.13 -5.18 4.86
C ASN A 206 -6.20 -4.89 3.36
N THR A 207 -7.07 -3.95 2.99
CA THR A 207 -7.47 -3.70 1.61
C THR A 207 -7.31 -2.24 1.28
N ILE A 208 -6.73 -1.95 0.11
CA ILE A 208 -6.59 -0.60 -0.43
C ILE A 208 -7.65 -0.33 -1.50
N ILE A 209 -8.22 0.86 -1.48
CA ILE A 209 -9.14 1.38 -2.49
C ILE A 209 -8.39 2.51 -3.19
N ARG A 210 -7.96 2.24 -4.41
CA ARG A 210 -7.09 3.15 -5.17
C ARG A 210 -7.86 4.37 -5.67
N SER A 211 -7.14 5.48 -5.80
CA SER A 211 -7.59 6.60 -6.63
C SER A 211 -7.68 6.18 -8.09
N SER A 212 -8.59 6.81 -8.86
CA SER A 212 -8.60 6.72 -10.32
C SER A 212 -7.29 7.14 -10.98
N THR A 213 -6.45 7.91 -10.28
CA THR A 213 -5.14 8.38 -10.77
C THR A 213 -3.98 7.43 -10.43
N GLY A 214 -4.21 6.43 -9.57
CA GLY A 214 -3.16 5.56 -9.03
C GLY A 214 -2.16 6.28 -8.12
N ARG A 215 -2.57 7.41 -7.52
CA ARG A 215 -1.81 8.20 -6.55
C ARG A 215 -2.72 8.58 -5.38
N ALA A 216 -2.13 9.05 -4.29
CA ALA A 216 -2.90 9.62 -3.18
C ALA A 216 -3.89 10.71 -3.69
N PRO A 217 -5.11 10.80 -3.13
CA PRO A 217 -5.57 10.05 -1.97
C PRO A 217 -6.06 8.62 -2.26
N GLU A 218 -5.67 7.68 -1.40
CA GLU A 218 -6.12 6.29 -1.43
C GLU A 218 -6.71 5.93 -0.07
N ALA A 219 -7.78 5.13 -0.05
CA ALA A 219 -8.35 4.64 1.19
C ALA A 219 -7.78 3.27 1.55
N ILE A 220 -7.59 3.00 2.83
CA ILE A 220 -7.21 1.68 3.35
C ILE A 220 -8.21 1.28 4.42
N ILE A 221 -8.78 0.09 4.27
CA ILE A 221 -9.59 -0.56 5.31
C ILE A 221 -8.67 -1.55 6.03
N ASP A 222 -8.47 -1.33 7.33
CA ASP A 222 -7.76 -2.22 8.25
C ASP A 222 -8.73 -2.62 9.35
N LYS A 223 -9.36 -3.78 9.16
CA LYS A 223 -10.49 -4.27 9.95
C LYS A 223 -11.62 -3.23 9.98
N HIS A 224 -11.87 -2.64 11.14
CA HIS A 224 -12.92 -1.66 11.39
C HIS A 224 -12.45 -0.21 11.18
N ASP A 225 -11.17 0.00 10.92
CA ASP A 225 -10.60 1.33 10.75
C ASP A 225 -10.51 1.69 9.25
N LEU A 226 -10.87 2.94 8.93
CA LEU A 226 -10.66 3.54 7.61
C LEU A 226 -9.57 4.60 7.71
N TYR A 227 -8.52 4.39 6.93
CA TYR A 227 -7.42 5.33 6.75
C TYR A 227 -7.49 5.92 5.35
N VAL A 228 -7.01 7.15 5.18
CA VAL A 228 -6.84 7.78 3.88
C VAL A 228 -5.44 8.35 3.78
N THR A 229 -4.73 8.03 2.71
CA THR A 229 -3.48 8.71 2.35
C THR A 229 -3.80 10.03 1.67
N ALA A 230 -2.94 11.02 1.82
CA ALA A 230 -3.02 12.28 1.10
C ALA A 230 -1.61 12.77 0.74
N GLU A 231 -1.50 13.60 -0.30
CA GLU A 231 -0.24 14.30 -0.54
C GLU A 231 0.04 15.28 0.61
N ASN A 232 1.25 15.23 1.16
CA ASN A 232 1.69 16.17 2.17
C ASN A 232 2.07 17.50 1.50
N THR A 233 1.04 18.29 1.18
CA THR A 233 1.20 19.58 0.51
C THR A 233 2.00 20.60 1.33
N GLU A 234 2.08 20.42 2.65
CA GLU A 234 2.87 21.28 3.51
C GLU A 234 4.37 21.02 3.32
N TRP A 235 4.76 19.74 3.27
CA TRP A 235 6.14 19.35 2.99
C TRP A 235 6.58 19.67 1.56
N THR A 236 5.71 19.45 0.57
CA THR A 236 6.09 19.60 -0.84
C THR A 236 6.11 21.04 -1.32
N ARG A 237 5.41 21.96 -0.63
CA ARG A 237 5.30 23.37 -1.04
C ARG A 237 6.68 24.04 -1.11
N GLY A 238 7.00 24.56 -2.29
CA GLY A 238 8.23 25.31 -2.53
C GLY A 238 9.50 24.46 -2.71
N LYS A 239 9.39 23.12 -2.66
CA LYS A 239 10.53 22.20 -2.88
C LYS A 239 10.65 21.80 -4.35
N ARG A 240 11.87 21.58 -4.82
CA ARG A 240 12.13 21.01 -6.15
C ARG A 240 11.84 19.52 -6.15
N LYS A 241 11.54 18.97 -7.32
CA LYS A 241 11.20 17.54 -7.50
C LYS A 241 12.25 16.59 -6.90
N ASN A 242 13.54 16.91 -7.04
CA ASN A 242 14.62 16.09 -6.50
C ASN A 242 14.72 16.14 -4.97
N GLU A 243 14.33 17.26 -4.35
CA GLU A 243 14.28 17.41 -2.89
C GLU A 243 13.10 16.63 -2.30
N VAL A 244 11.97 16.64 -2.99
CA VAL A 244 10.79 15.83 -2.62
C VAL A 244 11.11 14.34 -2.73
N ALA A 245 11.72 13.91 -3.83
CA ALA A 245 12.07 12.50 -4.06
C ALA A 245 13.21 11.97 -3.15
N ALA A 246 13.96 12.86 -2.50
CA ALA A 246 14.98 12.48 -1.53
C ALA A 246 14.37 11.93 -0.24
N HIS A 247 13.15 12.35 0.10
CA HIS A 247 12.42 11.91 1.29
C HIS A 247 11.01 11.40 0.97
N PRO A 248 10.89 10.21 0.33
CA PRO A 248 9.62 9.66 -0.09
C PRO A 248 8.58 9.54 1.02
N PHE A 249 8.98 9.21 2.26
CA PHE A 249 8.01 9.09 3.37
C PHE A 249 7.32 10.42 3.69
N GLN A 250 7.98 11.55 3.44
CA GLN A 250 7.41 12.86 3.69
C GLN A 250 6.44 13.31 2.58
N MET A 251 6.37 12.59 1.45
CA MET A 251 5.51 12.96 0.32
C MET A 251 4.03 12.70 0.58
N THR A 252 3.75 11.70 1.42
CA THR A 252 2.40 11.25 1.73
C THR A 252 2.19 11.26 3.23
N GLU A 253 1.02 11.70 3.65
CA GLU A 253 0.52 11.54 5.01
C GLU A 253 -0.58 10.48 5.01
N VAL A 254 -0.77 9.80 6.15
CA VAL A 254 -1.91 8.91 6.37
C VAL A 254 -2.70 9.46 7.54
N THR A 255 -4.01 9.51 7.38
CA THR A 255 -4.93 9.97 8.44
C THR A 255 -5.92 8.87 8.72
N LEU A 256 -6.11 8.57 10.01
CA LEU A 256 -7.25 7.76 10.45
C LEU A 256 -8.50 8.62 10.28
N VAL A 257 -9.32 8.27 9.30
CA VAL A 257 -10.61 8.94 9.07
C VAL A 257 -11.63 8.44 10.09
N LYS A 258 -11.56 7.15 10.45
CA LYS A 258 -12.52 6.55 11.36
C LYS A 258 -12.03 5.27 12.05
N THR A 259 -12.44 5.08 13.29
CA THR A 259 -12.42 3.78 14.01
C THR A 259 -13.82 3.20 14.09
N GLY A 260 -14.01 1.92 13.77
CA GLY A 260 -15.23 1.20 14.13
C GLY A 260 -15.20 0.75 15.59
N ALA A 261 -16.38 0.42 16.12
CA ALA A 261 -16.59 0.03 17.52
C ALA A 261 -16.40 -1.47 17.75
#